data_AF-A0A967BP93-F1
#
_entry.id   AF-A0A967BP93-F1
#
_cell.length_a   1.000
_cell.length_b   1.000
_cell.length_c   1.000
_cell.angle_alpha   90.00
_cell.angle_beta   90.00
_cell.angle_gamma   90.00
#
_symmetry.space_group_name_H-M   'P 1'
#
loop_
_entity.id
_entity.type
_entity.pdbx_description
1 polymer ?
#
loop_
_entity_poly.entity_id
_entity_poly.type
_entity_poly.pdbx_seq_one_letter_code
_entity_poly.pdbx_strand_id
1 'polypeptide(L)'
;MTYTGFSDRVHDDYRICLATSTDLVNWKRHGVLLDEPNKNSALFENKINGRYCLLHRRYPDIWLAYSDDLKTWDNHTKIITTRPNSWDDVRIGIAGPPVLIDDGWMLFYHGVDSTNCYRLGAILLDRELPEKVLARQSNPIIEPELDWEINGFIPNVIFSCATVLKGNRIYCCYGGADTVIGMAYIDLKDIKFDKSLQ
;
A
#
# COMPACT_ATOMS: atom_id res chain seq x y z
N MET A 1 13.86 0.88 -2.18
CA MET A 1 12.98 0.80 -1.00
C MET A 1 12.56 2.21 -0.62
N THR A 2 11.26 2.45 -0.50
CA THR A 2 10.73 3.65 0.13
C THR A 2 10.43 3.36 1.60
N TYR A 3 10.62 4.33 2.49
CA TYR A 3 10.36 4.16 3.93
C TYR A 3 9.93 5.49 4.56
N THR A 4 9.27 5.43 5.71
CA THR A 4 8.93 6.64 6.46
C THR A 4 10.16 7.07 7.28
N GLY A 5 10.72 8.24 6.97
CA GLY A 5 11.69 8.92 7.83
C GLY A 5 10.99 9.79 8.85
N PHE A 6 11.48 9.84 10.07
CA PHE A 6 10.97 10.67 11.16
C PHE A 6 12.13 11.44 11.80
N SER A 7 11.97 12.73 12.04
CA SER A 7 12.99 13.55 12.71
C SER A 7 12.58 14.19 14.02
N ASP A 8 11.33 14.01 14.48
CA ASP A 8 10.81 14.45 15.78
C ASP A 8 10.98 15.95 16.09
N ARG A 9 11.26 16.79 15.08
CA ARG A 9 11.53 18.23 15.32
C ARG A 9 10.24 19.02 15.50
N VAL A 10 9.18 18.60 14.82
CA VAL A 10 7.84 19.21 14.86
C VAL A 10 6.76 18.13 14.77
N HIS A 11 5.54 18.48 15.18
CA HIS A 11 4.37 17.66 14.92
C HIS A 11 4.24 17.44 13.39
N ASP A 12 4.01 16.20 12.97
CA ASP A 12 3.98 15.76 11.55
C ASP A 12 5.31 15.78 10.78
N ASP A 13 6.43 15.70 11.50
CA ASP A 13 7.77 15.59 10.91
C ASP A 13 8.09 14.15 10.44
N TYR A 14 7.21 13.60 9.60
CA TYR A 14 7.40 12.33 8.91
C TYR A 14 7.37 12.52 7.40
N ARG A 15 8.30 11.91 6.67
CA ARG A 15 8.47 12.04 5.22
C ARG A 15 8.65 10.68 4.56
N ILE A 16 8.26 10.59 3.30
CA ILE A 16 8.68 9.45 2.47
C ILE A 16 10.13 9.68 2.08
N CYS A 17 10.96 8.67 2.35
CA CYS A 17 12.38 8.65 2.01
C CYS A 17 12.69 7.50 1.05
N LEU A 18 13.83 7.59 0.35
CA LEU A 18 14.29 6.58 -0.59
C LEU A 18 15.68 6.04 -0.22
N ALA A 19 15.85 4.74 -0.33
CA ALA A 19 17.15 4.06 -0.32
C ALA A 19 17.21 2.96 -1.39
N THR A 20 18.40 2.73 -1.93
CA THR A 20 18.66 1.69 -2.94
C THR A 20 19.77 0.75 -2.49
N SER A 21 19.65 -0.52 -2.87
CA SER A 21 20.65 -1.56 -2.65
C SER A 21 20.55 -2.58 -3.77
N THR A 22 21.68 -3.22 -4.12
CA THR A 22 21.76 -4.32 -5.09
C THR A 22 21.99 -5.68 -4.43
N ASP A 23 22.26 -5.72 -3.13
CA ASP A 23 22.60 -6.92 -2.37
C ASP A 23 21.81 -7.06 -1.04
N LEU A 24 20.94 -6.08 -0.75
CA LEU A 24 20.16 -5.95 0.50
C LEU A 24 21.00 -5.79 1.77
N VAL A 25 22.33 -5.67 1.65
CA VAL A 25 23.27 -5.48 2.76
C VAL A 25 23.81 -4.05 2.75
N ASN A 26 24.26 -3.58 1.58
CA ASN A 26 24.82 -2.25 1.39
C ASN A 26 23.76 -1.30 0.83
N TRP A 27 23.44 -0.25 1.59
CA TRP A 27 22.35 0.68 1.26
C TRP A 27 22.86 2.09 1.04
N LYS A 28 22.51 2.67 -0.12
CA LYS A 28 22.64 4.11 -0.38
C LYS A 28 21.34 4.81 -0.05
N ARG A 29 21.38 5.71 0.94
CA ARG A 29 20.26 6.61 1.27
C ARG A 29 20.27 7.79 0.32
N HIS A 30 19.10 8.13 -0.23
CA HIS A 30 18.90 9.28 -1.11
C HIS A 30 18.18 10.45 -0.40
N GLY A 31 17.65 10.20 0.80
CA GLY A 31 16.97 11.22 1.61
C GLY A 31 15.47 11.30 1.33
N VAL A 32 14.90 12.47 1.58
CA VAL A 32 13.47 12.76 1.41
C VAL A 32 13.12 12.71 -0.07
N LEU A 33 12.08 11.93 -0.38
CA LEU A 33 11.51 11.75 -1.72
C LEU A 33 10.37 12.73 -1.98
N LEU A 34 9.48 12.90 -0.99
CA LEU A 34 8.39 13.87 -1.00
C LEU A 34 8.48 14.70 0.28
N ASP A 35 8.72 16.00 0.15
CA ASP A 35 8.89 16.91 1.29
C ASP A 35 7.57 17.47 1.82
N GLU A 36 6.72 16.55 2.30
CA GLU A 36 5.45 16.83 2.96
C GLU A 36 5.13 15.70 3.97
N PRO A 37 4.30 15.93 5.01
CA PRO A 37 3.84 14.90 5.93
C PRO A 37 3.21 13.69 5.21
N ASN A 38 3.98 12.62 5.01
CA ASN A 38 3.55 11.50 4.15
C ASN A 38 4.16 10.14 4.55
N LYS A 39 3.41 9.06 4.33
CA LYS A 39 3.81 7.65 4.61
C LYS A 39 3.06 6.70 3.67
N ASN A 40 3.20 5.39 3.88
CA ASN A 40 2.52 4.35 3.09
C ASN A 40 2.79 4.51 1.59
N SER A 41 4.06 4.37 1.21
CA SER A 41 4.50 4.56 -0.17
C SER A 41 5.15 3.33 -0.76
N ALA A 42 5.03 3.18 -2.07
CA ALA A 42 5.70 2.16 -2.84
C ALA A 42 5.82 2.59 -4.30
N LEU A 43 6.95 2.25 -4.90
CA LEU A 43 7.13 2.37 -6.35
C LEU A 43 6.50 1.15 -7.03
N PHE A 44 5.98 1.36 -8.23
CA PHE A 44 5.73 0.25 -9.16
C PHE A 44 7.08 -0.38 -9.57
N GLU A 45 7.09 -1.66 -9.90
CA GLU A 45 8.31 -2.41 -10.25
C GLU A 45 9.03 -1.85 -11.49
N ASN A 46 8.26 -1.30 -12.43
CA ASN A 46 8.74 -0.80 -13.71
C ASN A 46 8.21 0.61 -13.96
N LYS A 47 8.87 1.33 -14.87
CA LYS A 47 8.33 2.58 -15.40
C LYS A 47 7.04 2.29 -16.17
N ILE A 48 6.03 3.14 -16.00
CA ILE A 48 4.77 3.10 -16.74
C ILE A 48 4.77 4.30 -17.68
N ASN A 49 4.60 4.06 -18.98
CA ASN A 49 4.71 5.09 -20.03
C ASN A 49 6.01 5.92 -19.93
N GLY A 50 7.13 5.26 -19.60
CA GLY A 50 8.45 5.90 -19.53
C GLY A 50 8.75 6.66 -18.22
N ARG A 51 7.80 6.73 -17.28
CA ARG A 51 7.94 7.45 -16.01
C ARG A 51 7.92 6.51 -14.81
N TYR A 52 8.66 6.84 -13.76
CA TYR A 52 8.49 6.20 -12.47
C TYR A 52 7.12 6.55 -11.90
N CYS A 53 6.47 5.59 -11.27
CA CYS A 53 5.16 5.75 -10.66
C CYS A 53 5.26 5.41 -9.16
N LEU A 54 4.73 6.29 -8.32
CA LEU A 54 4.75 6.18 -6.86
C LEU A 54 3.33 6.23 -6.32
N LEU A 55 2.94 5.20 -5.58
CA LEU A 55 1.81 5.27 -4.66
C LEU A 55 2.27 5.91 -3.35
N HIS A 56 1.46 6.79 -2.79
CA HIS A 56 1.70 7.46 -1.51
C HIS A 56 0.39 7.84 -0.82
N ARG A 57 0.46 8.39 0.40
CA ARG A 57 -0.73 8.70 1.22
C ARG A 57 -0.68 10.12 1.75
N ARG A 58 -1.29 11.05 0.99
CA ARG A 58 -1.75 12.32 1.58
C ARG A 58 -3.03 12.05 2.35
N TYR A 59 -2.97 12.22 3.67
CA TYR A 59 -4.04 11.82 4.59
C TYR A 59 -5.42 12.35 4.16
N PRO A 60 -6.50 11.55 4.20
CA PRO A 60 -6.58 10.13 4.62
C PRO A 60 -6.46 9.12 3.46
N ASP A 61 -6.19 9.59 2.24
CA ASP A 61 -6.48 8.89 0.98
C ASP A 61 -5.22 8.32 0.31
N ILE A 62 -5.41 7.42 -0.67
CA ILE A 62 -4.31 6.91 -1.51
C ILE A 62 -4.17 7.77 -2.76
N TRP A 63 -2.94 8.20 -2.99
CA TRP A 63 -2.54 9.04 -4.11
C TRP A 63 -1.48 8.36 -4.96
N LEU A 64 -1.35 8.85 -6.18
CA LEU A 64 -0.37 8.43 -7.16
C LEU A 64 0.39 9.66 -7.68
N ALA A 65 1.68 9.53 -7.94
CA ALA A 65 2.52 10.57 -8.54
C ALA A 65 3.52 9.98 -9.52
N TYR A 66 4.00 10.81 -10.44
CA TYR A 66 4.95 10.42 -11.48
C TYR A 66 6.27 11.17 -11.36
N SER A 67 7.35 10.55 -11.85
CA SER A 67 8.68 11.17 -11.89
C SER A 67 9.50 10.63 -13.07
N ASP A 68 10.32 11.48 -13.67
CA ASP A 68 11.24 11.06 -14.73
C ASP A 68 12.60 10.59 -14.18
N ASP A 69 12.97 11.06 -12.97
CA ASP A 69 14.32 10.96 -12.40
C ASP A 69 14.39 10.50 -10.93
N LEU A 70 13.25 10.13 -10.32
CA LEU A 70 13.10 9.79 -8.89
C LEU A 70 13.40 10.93 -7.91
N LYS A 71 13.51 12.17 -8.38
CA LYS A 71 13.78 13.35 -7.53
C LYS A 71 12.63 14.34 -7.59
N THR A 72 12.16 14.63 -8.80
CA THR A 72 11.06 15.56 -9.02
C THR A 72 9.79 14.77 -9.28
N TRP A 73 8.77 15.02 -8.46
CA TRP A 73 7.49 14.31 -8.53
C TRP A 73 6.38 15.30 -8.91
N ASP A 74 5.55 14.91 -9.88
CA ASP A 74 4.44 15.70 -10.38
C ASP A 74 3.17 14.84 -10.56
N ASN A 75 2.11 15.47 -11.08
CA ASN A 75 0.84 14.81 -11.41
C ASN A 75 0.21 14.02 -10.24
N HIS A 76 0.35 14.56 -9.03
CA HIS A 76 -0.26 13.98 -7.84
C HIS A 76 -1.77 13.87 -7.99
N THR A 77 -2.26 12.63 -8.07
CA THR A 77 -3.66 12.31 -8.33
C THR A 77 -4.20 11.45 -7.19
N LYS A 78 -5.32 11.86 -6.59
CA LYS A 78 -6.03 11.02 -5.63
C LYS A 78 -6.75 9.90 -6.37
N ILE A 79 -6.45 8.65 -6.05
CA ILE A 79 -6.98 7.49 -6.79
C ILE A 79 -7.99 6.68 -5.97
N ILE A 80 -7.87 6.69 -4.64
CA ILE A 80 -8.79 5.99 -3.75
C ILE A 80 -9.12 6.90 -2.58
N THR A 81 -10.41 7.04 -2.28
CA THR A 81 -10.92 7.77 -1.13
C THR A 81 -11.48 6.81 -0.08
N THR A 82 -11.45 7.20 1.20
CA THR A 82 -12.19 6.49 2.25
C THR A 82 -13.68 6.36 1.92
N ARG A 83 -14.33 5.34 2.48
CA ARG A 83 -15.78 5.12 2.30
C ARG A 83 -16.50 5.32 3.61
N PRO A 84 -17.31 6.39 3.77
CA PRO A 84 -18.07 6.61 4.99
C PRO A 84 -18.93 5.40 5.36
N ASN A 85 -18.99 5.08 6.65
CA ASN A 85 -19.76 3.93 7.19
C ASN A 85 -19.30 2.57 6.65
N SER A 86 -18.02 2.44 6.30
CA SER A 86 -17.39 1.17 5.90
C SER A 86 -16.19 0.85 6.80
N TRP A 87 -15.58 -0.30 6.59
CA TRP A 87 -14.39 -0.74 7.35
C TRP A 87 -13.13 0.10 7.04
N ASP A 88 -13.20 0.96 6.01
CA ASP A 88 -12.13 1.84 5.56
C ASP A 88 -12.56 3.32 5.52
N ASP A 89 -13.29 3.76 6.55
CA ASP A 89 -13.90 5.08 6.66
C ASP A 89 -12.96 6.18 7.22
N VAL A 90 -12.09 5.86 8.18
CA VAL A 90 -11.20 6.85 8.83
C VAL A 90 -9.99 7.17 7.98
N ARG A 91 -9.29 6.13 7.51
CA ARG A 91 -8.08 6.27 6.69
C ARG A 91 -7.77 5.01 5.91
N ILE A 92 -7.08 5.21 4.80
CA ILE A 92 -6.54 4.15 3.95
C ILE A 92 -5.08 4.40 3.63
N GLY A 93 -4.39 3.35 3.22
CA GLY A 93 -3.03 3.42 2.73
C GLY A 93 -2.68 2.12 2.01
N ILE A 94 -1.72 2.18 1.10
CA ILE A 94 -1.25 0.95 0.46
C ILE A 94 -0.59 0.02 1.49
N ALA A 95 -0.66 -1.27 1.25
CA ALA A 95 0.09 -2.24 2.02
C ALA A 95 1.53 -2.32 1.49
N GLY A 96 1.71 -2.71 0.23
CA GLY A 96 3.02 -2.81 -0.40
C GLY A 96 2.99 -2.37 -1.86
N PRO A 97 4.08 -2.63 -2.62
CA PRO A 97 4.09 -2.44 -4.05
C PRO A 97 2.95 -3.22 -4.73
N PRO A 98 2.29 -2.65 -5.76
CA PRO A 98 1.34 -3.39 -6.56
C PRO A 98 2.07 -4.48 -7.36
N VAL A 99 1.39 -5.59 -7.61
CA VAL A 99 1.90 -6.71 -8.41
C VAL A 99 1.15 -6.79 -9.73
N LEU A 100 1.87 -7.00 -10.82
CA LEU A 100 1.26 -7.15 -12.13
C LEU A 100 0.64 -8.54 -12.28
N ILE A 101 -0.66 -8.59 -12.56
CA ILE A 101 -1.39 -9.79 -12.95
C ILE A 101 -1.99 -9.59 -14.35
N ASP A 102 -2.56 -10.66 -14.93
CA ASP A 102 -3.14 -10.61 -16.28
C ASP A 102 -4.18 -9.50 -16.46
N ASP A 103 -4.96 -9.23 -15.41
CA ASP A 103 -6.03 -8.24 -15.40
C ASP A 103 -5.58 -6.79 -15.16
N GLY A 104 -4.34 -6.55 -14.72
CA GLY A 104 -3.86 -5.23 -14.32
C GLY A 104 -2.94 -5.26 -13.10
N TRP A 105 -2.79 -4.12 -12.43
CA TRP A 105 -2.02 -4.02 -11.20
C TRP A 105 -2.89 -4.35 -10.00
N MET A 106 -2.59 -5.46 -9.33
CA MET A 106 -3.24 -5.80 -8.07
C MET A 106 -2.54 -5.10 -6.90
N LEU A 107 -3.32 -4.38 -6.11
CA LEU A 107 -2.86 -3.61 -4.96
C LEU A 107 -3.61 -4.06 -3.71
N PHE A 108 -2.86 -4.59 -2.74
CA PHE A 108 -3.37 -4.68 -1.37
C PHE A 108 -3.25 -3.31 -0.68
N TYR A 109 -4.29 -2.94 0.05
CA TYR A 109 -4.34 -1.71 0.83
C TYR A 109 -4.91 -2.02 2.22
N HIS A 110 -4.51 -1.23 3.22
CA HIS A 110 -5.16 -1.27 4.52
C HIS A 110 -6.23 -0.19 4.62
N GLY A 111 -7.27 -0.49 5.38
CA GLY A 111 -8.32 0.43 5.78
C GLY A 111 -8.52 0.36 7.28
N VAL A 112 -8.90 1.48 7.87
CA VAL A 112 -9.12 1.60 9.30
C VAL A 112 -10.49 2.21 9.53
N ASP A 113 -11.23 1.59 10.45
CA ASP A 113 -12.52 2.09 10.89
C ASP A 113 -12.43 3.00 12.14
N SER A 114 -13.57 3.55 12.54
CA SER A 114 -13.71 4.37 13.76
C SER A 114 -13.38 3.64 15.07
N THR A 115 -13.32 2.30 15.07
CA THR A 115 -12.89 1.49 16.23
C THR A 115 -11.38 1.23 16.22
N ASN A 116 -10.65 1.83 15.27
CA ASN A 116 -9.22 1.63 15.04
C ASN A 116 -8.86 0.19 14.66
N CYS A 117 -9.79 -0.56 14.06
CA CYS A 117 -9.53 -1.90 13.54
C CYS A 117 -8.92 -1.81 12.13
N TYR A 118 -7.72 -2.37 11.95
CA TYR A 118 -7.03 -2.39 10.65
C TYR A 118 -7.30 -3.71 9.92
N ARG A 119 -7.78 -3.58 8.69
CA ARG A 119 -8.05 -4.71 7.80
C ARG A 119 -7.40 -4.49 6.45
N LEU A 120 -7.22 -5.55 5.67
CA LEU A 120 -6.71 -5.48 4.30
C LEU A 120 -7.85 -5.61 3.29
N GLY A 121 -7.77 -4.84 2.21
CA GLY A 121 -8.60 -4.97 1.01
C GLY A 121 -7.74 -5.12 -0.24
N ALA A 122 -8.41 -5.35 -1.37
CA ALA A 122 -7.76 -5.47 -2.68
C ALA A 122 -8.38 -4.50 -3.71
N ILE A 123 -7.51 -3.94 -4.54
CA ILE A 123 -7.82 -3.04 -5.64
C ILE A 123 -7.15 -3.56 -6.90
N LEU A 124 -7.82 -3.42 -8.04
CA LEU A 124 -7.27 -3.63 -9.36
C LEU A 124 -7.15 -2.28 -10.06
N LEU A 125 -5.94 -1.89 -10.42
CA LEU A 125 -5.66 -0.68 -11.22
C LEU A 125 -5.36 -1.08 -12.67
N ASP A 126 -5.64 -0.16 -13.59
CA ASP A 126 -5.34 -0.34 -15.01
C ASP A 126 -3.82 -0.46 -15.23
N ARG A 127 -3.43 -1.34 -16.15
CA ARG A 127 -2.02 -1.65 -16.43
C ARG A 127 -1.23 -0.45 -16.93
N GLU A 128 -1.83 0.32 -17.84
CA GLU A 128 -1.17 1.42 -18.55
C GLU A 128 -1.51 2.78 -17.92
N LEU A 129 -2.68 2.90 -17.29
CA LEU A 129 -3.17 4.11 -16.64
C LEU A 129 -3.47 3.83 -15.16
N PRO A 130 -2.45 3.63 -14.30
CA PRO A 130 -2.63 3.14 -12.93
C PRO A 130 -3.46 4.07 -12.03
N GLU A 131 -3.71 5.32 -12.43
CA GLU A 131 -4.69 6.19 -11.78
C GLU A 131 -6.15 5.73 -11.97
N LYS A 132 -6.42 4.91 -12.97
CA LYS A 132 -7.74 4.34 -13.25
C LYS A 132 -7.95 3.07 -12.42
N VAL A 133 -8.87 3.16 -11.47
CA VAL A 133 -9.32 2.03 -10.66
C VAL A 133 -10.29 1.19 -11.47
N LEU A 134 -9.93 -0.06 -11.75
CA LEU A 134 -10.78 -1.00 -12.49
C LEU A 134 -11.77 -1.72 -11.57
N ALA A 135 -11.34 -2.03 -10.34
CA ALA A 135 -12.19 -2.64 -9.33
C ALA A 135 -11.62 -2.40 -7.93
N ARG A 136 -12.50 -2.40 -6.92
CA ARG A 136 -12.15 -2.36 -5.50
C ARG A 136 -13.12 -3.25 -4.74
N GLN A 137 -12.60 -4.16 -3.92
CA GLN A 137 -13.45 -5.04 -3.12
C GLN A 137 -14.32 -4.24 -2.13
N SER A 138 -15.56 -4.65 -1.95
CA SER A 138 -16.47 -4.04 -0.97
C SER A 138 -16.05 -4.40 0.45
N ASN A 139 -15.79 -5.68 0.69
CA ASN A 139 -15.41 -6.23 1.99
C ASN A 139 -13.89 -6.39 2.15
N PRO A 140 -13.38 -6.50 3.39
CA PRO A 140 -12.00 -6.89 3.63
C PRO A 140 -11.69 -8.26 3.02
N ILE A 141 -10.42 -8.45 2.64
CA ILE A 141 -9.88 -9.76 2.24
C ILE A 141 -9.24 -10.51 3.41
N ILE A 142 -8.79 -9.77 4.45
CA ILE A 142 -8.23 -10.31 5.69
C ILE A 142 -8.57 -9.32 6.82
N GLU A 143 -9.04 -9.83 7.95
CA GLU A 143 -9.33 -9.07 9.17
C GLU A 143 -8.80 -9.79 10.42
N PRO A 144 -8.58 -9.08 11.54
CA PRO A 144 -8.09 -9.69 12.78
C PRO A 144 -9.08 -10.73 13.32
N GLU A 145 -8.68 -12.01 13.33
CA GLU A 145 -9.48 -13.12 13.86
C GLU A 145 -8.70 -13.96 14.87
N LEU A 146 -7.38 -14.03 14.70
CA LEU A 146 -6.50 -14.86 15.51
C LEU A 146 -6.04 -14.10 16.75
N ASP A 147 -5.76 -14.83 17.83
CA ASP A 147 -5.40 -14.24 19.13
C ASP A 147 -4.24 -13.22 19.02
N TRP A 148 -3.23 -13.51 18.21
CA TRP A 148 -2.07 -12.64 17.98
C TRP A 148 -2.32 -11.44 17.05
N GLU A 149 -3.49 -11.38 16.39
CA GLU A 149 -3.93 -10.24 15.56
C GLU A 149 -4.82 -9.29 16.36
N ILE A 150 -5.54 -9.84 17.33
CA ILE A 150 -6.45 -9.13 18.23
C ILE A 150 -5.68 -8.59 19.44
N ASN A 151 -4.73 -9.35 19.99
CA ASN A 151 -4.01 -9.03 21.22
C ASN A 151 -2.53 -8.70 20.94
N GLY A 152 -2.12 -7.48 21.31
CA GLY A 152 -0.75 -7.00 21.15
C GLY A 152 -0.60 -5.53 21.54
N PHE A 153 0.50 -4.90 21.10
CA PHE A 153 0.79 -3.49 21.39
C PHE A 153 -0.31 -2.55 20.89
N ILE A 154 -0.80 -2.76 19.66
CA ILE A 154 -2.01 -2.14 19.15
C ILE A 154 -2.99 -3.26 18.80
N PRO A 155 -4.14 -3.39 19.50
CA PRO A 155 -5.08 -4.48 19.25
C PRO A 155 -5.82 -4.32 17.91
N ASN A 156 -6.35 -5.43 17.39
CA ASN A 156 -7.14 -5.49 16.16
C ASN A 156 -6.40 -4.93 14.93
N VAL A 157 -5.17 -5.40 14.70
CA VAL A 157 -4.35 -4.93 13.57
C VAL A 157 -3.92 -6.08 12.69
N ILE A 158 -4.27 -5.99 11.41
CA ILE A 158 -3.56 -6.60 10.29
C ILE A 158 -3.01 -5.50 9.40
N PHE A 159 -1.68 -5.41 9.30
CA PHE A 159 -1.00 -4.40 8.50
C PHE A 159 0.10 -5.03 7.63
N SER A 160 -0.07 -5.03 6.32
CA SER A 160 0.95 -5.56 5.41
C SER A 160 1.82 -4.45 4.83
N CYS A 161 3.10 -4.77 4.60
CA CYS A 161 4.08 -3.93 3.91
C CYS A 161 4.53 -4.53 2.55
N ALA A 162 4.04 -5.72 2.20
CA ALA A 162 4.57 -6.52 1.10
C ALA A 162 3.49 -7.40 0.46
N THR A 163 3.49 -7.38 -0.88
CA THR A 163 2.73 -8.30 -1.73
C THR A 163 3.72 -9.02 -2.62
N VAL A 164 3.79 -10.35 -2.54
CA VAL A 164 4.76 -11.14 -3.31
C VAL A 164 4.02 -12.11 -4.21
N LEU A 165 4.11 -11.88 -5.53
CA LEU A 165 3.67 -12.85 -6.52
C LEU A 165 4.78 -13.89 -6.74
N LYS A 166 4.49 -15.17 -6.50
CA LYS A 166 5.41 -16.27 -6.74
C LYS A 166 4.67 -17.47 -7.32
N GLY A 167 4.97 -17.81 -8.57
CA GLY A 167 4.21 -18.81 -9.32
C GLY A 167 2.75 -18.36 -9.45
N ASN A 168 1.81 -19.24 -9.10
CA ASN A 168 0.37 -18.94 -9.18
C ASN A 168 -0.22 -18.46 -7.85
N ARG A 169 0.60 -17.93 -6.94
CA ARG A 169 0.20 -17.48 -5.60
C ARG A 169 0.65 -16.08 -5.30
N ILE A 170 -0.20 -15.35 -4.61
CA ILE A 170 0.16 -14.09 -3.97
C ILE A 170 0.28 -14.34 -2.48
N TYR A 171 1.43 -13.97 -1.94
CA TYR A 171 1.74 -14.02 -0.51
C TYR A 171 1.61 -12.63 0.09
N CYS A 172 0.98 -12.56 1.26
CA CYS A 172 0.84 -11.36 2.07
C CYS A 172 1.57 -11.60 3.40
N CYS A 173 2.71 -10.94 3.60
CA CYS A 173 3.37 -10.87 4.90
C CYS A 173 2.79 -9.69 5.67
N TYR A 174 2.22 -9.92 6.84
CA TYR A 174 1.50 -8.89 7.60
C TYR A 174 1.96 -8.84 9.05
N GLY A 175 1.93 -7.65 9.63
CA GLY A 175 2.03 -7.43 11.06
C GLY A 175 0.71 -7.73 11.75
N GLY A 176 0.75 -8.51 12.83
CA GLY A 176 -0.37 -8.78 13.72
C GLY A 176 -0.22 -7.99 15.01
N ALA A 177 -1.23 -7.20 15.36
CA ALA A 177 -1.32 -6.41 16.59
C ALA A 177 -0.08 -5.56 16.93
N ASP A 178 0.61 -5.01 15.92
CA ASP A 178 1.90 -4.31 16.04
C ASP A 178 2.98 -5.08 16.83
N THR A 179 2.92 -6.42 16.83
CA THR A 179 3.72 -7.28 17.71
C THR A 179 4.39 -8.44 16.98
N VAL A 180 3.69 -9.09 16.06
CA VAL A 180 4.17 -10.29 15.36
C VAL A 180 4.14 -10.11 13.84
N ILE A 181 4.80 -11.00 13.12
CA ILE A 181 4.69 -11.11 11.66
C ILE A 181 4.02 -12.45 11.32
N GLY A 182 2.91 -12.39 10.60
CA GLY A 182 2.21 -13.53 10.00
C GLY A 182 2.36 -13.57 8.48
N MET A 183 1.87 -14.66 7.87
CA MET A 183 1.83 -14.83 6.43
C MET A 183 0.55 -15.54 6.00
N ALA A 184 -0.13 -14.97 5.01
CA ALA A 184 -1.26 -15.58 4.31
C ALA A 184 -0.96 -15.68 2.80
N TYR A 185 -1.70 -16.51 2.08
CA TYR A 185 -1.61 -16.58 0.62
C TYR A 185 -2.97 -16.81 -0.03
N ILE A 186 -3.07 -16.43 -1.30
CA ILE A 186 -4.21 -16.72 -2.17
C ILE A 186 -3.70 -17.23 -3.53
N ASP A 187 -4.36 -18.22 -4.11
CA ASP A 187 -4.07 -18.65 -5.49
C ASP A 187 -4.67 -17.64 -6.47
N LEU A 188 -3.95 -17.30 -7.55
CA LEU A 188 -4.40 -16.32 -8.55
C LEU A 188 -5.78 -16.64 -9.14
N LYS A 189 -6.09 -17.93 -9.35
CA LYS A 189 -7.37 -18.41 -9.90
C LYS A 189 -8.57 -18.06 -9.01
N ASP A 190 -8.34 -17.81 -7.72
CA ASP A 190 -9.38 -17.52 -6.74
C ASP A 190 -9.59 -16.00 -6.59
N ILE A 191 -8.70 -15.19 -7.17
CA ILE A 191 -8.84 -13.75 -7.22
C ILE A 191 -9.86 -13.39 -8.29
N LYS A 192 -10.99 -12.83 -7.85
CA LYS A 192 -12.06 -12.37 -8.73
C LYS A 192 -12.39 -10.93 -8.42
N PHE A 193 -12.17 -10.05 -9.39
CA PHE A 193 -12.62 -8.67 -9.31
C PHE A 193 -13.93 -8.53 -10.07
N ASP A 194 -14.95 -7.98 -9.40
CA ASP A 194 -16.15 -7.55 -10.09
C ASP A 194 -15.85 -6.23 -10.84
N LYS A 195 -15.77 -6.34 -12.16
CA LYS A 195 -15.51 -5.20 -13.06
C LYS A 195 -16.80 -4.49 -13.50
N SER A 196 -17.98 -4.93 -13.00
CA SER A 196 -19.29 -4.40 -13.43
C SER A 196 -19.66 -3.05 -12.81
N LEU A 197 -18.86 -2.53 -11.89
CA LEU A 197 -19.10 -1.28 -11.16
C LEU A 197 -18.47 -0.03 -11.83
N GLN A 198 -18.23 -0.05 -13.15
CA GLN A 198 -17.90 1.17 -13.92
C GLN A 198 -19.16 1.88 -14.42
#